data_AF-A0A1V9FPI1-F1
#
_entry.id   AF-A0A1V9FPI1-F1
#
_cell.length_a   1.000
_cell.length_b   1.000
_cell.length_c   1.000
_cell.angle_alpha   90.00
_cell.angle_beta   90.00
_cell.angle_gamma   90.00
#
_symmetry.space_group_name_H-M   'P 1'
#
loop_
_entity.id
_entity.type
_entity.pdbx_description
1 polymer ?
#
loop_
_entity_poly.entity_id
_entity_poly.type
_entity_poly.pdbx_seq_one_letter_code
_entity_poly.pdbx_strand_id
1 'polypeptide(L)'
;MLKQTFLYRVWHHNKKLFYIMTTFAVLTIATNLAGDQVTPFFVWGMYSAKEEPVQQYSILQTVVNDSILVNPYELPVSDTRFYLTSPLSYYKKIKDNNNTDPTVSFLQSKLNWHVENNKMLKNLFNAGPQRDSFFTWYARYLSQVTHLPVHSIRVDDIKAHYSGSKLIVDSTHLFDRWEKP
;
A
#
# COMPACT_ATOMS: atom_id res chain seq x y z
N MET A 1 18.33 -43.90 -6.22
CA MET A 1 18.21 -42.55 -5.63
C MET A 1 16.80 -41.95 -5.70
N LEU A 2 16.04 -42.06 -6.81
CA LEU A 2 14.71 -41.43 -6.93
C LEU A 2 13.65 -41.85 -5.89
N LYS A 3 13.74 -43.05 -5.32
CA LYS A 3 12.73 -43.59 -4.38
C LYS A 3 12.69 -42.90 -3.00
N GLN A 4 13.64 -42.00 -2.71
CA GLN A 4 13.72 -41.32 -1.42
C GLN A 4 13.30 -39.84 -1.48
N THR A 5 12.97 -39.30 -2.65
CA THR A 5 12.59 -37.89 -2.76
C THR A 5 11.22 -37.63 -2.13
N PHE A 6 11.06 -36.42 -1.60
CA PHE A 6 9.82 -36.00 -0.94
C PHE A 6 8.59 -36.17 -1.86
N LEU A 7 8.68 -35.72 -3.11
CA LEU A 7 7.59 -35.84 -4.09
C LEU A 7 7.25 -37.30 -4.42
N TYR A 8 8.25 -38.20 -4.47
CA TYR A 8 8.01 -39.63 -4.67
C TYR A 8 7.24 -40.25 -3.50
N ARG A 9 7.55 -39.86 -2.25
CA ARG A 9 6.81 -40.31 -1.07
C ARG A 9 5.37 -39.78 -1.06
N VAL A 10 5.19 -38.51 -1.41
CA VAL A 10 3.85 -37.89 -1.49
C VAL A 10 3.00 -38.55 -2.59
N TRP A 11 3.59 -38.88 -3.74
CA TRP A 11 2.88 -39.59 -4.82
C TRP A 11 2.26 -40.92 -4.36
N HIS A 12 3.03 -41.72 -3.62
CA HIS A 12 2.57 -43.02 -3.13
C HIS A 12 1.59 -42.91 -1.96
N HIS A 13 1.63 -41.83 -1.19
CA HIS A 13 0.74 -41.64 -0.06
C HIS A 13 -0.57 -40.93 -0.43
N ASN A 14 -0.50 -39.85 -1.22
CA ASN A 14 -1.66 -39.06 -1.63
C ASN A 14 -1.43 -38.38 -2.99
N LYS A 15 -1.98 -38.98 -4.05
CA LYS A 15 -1.87 -38.49 -5.42
C LYS A 15 -2.47 -37.09 -5.61
N LYS A 16 -3.56 -36.76 -4.90
CA LYS A 16 -4.19 -35.43 -4.99
C LYS A 16 -3.25 -34.35 -4.46
N LEU A 17 -2.62 -34.59 -3.31
CA LEU A 17 -1.64 -33.68 -2.72
C LEU A 17 -0.41 -33.54 -3.62
N PHE A 18 0.07 -34.63 -4.22
CA PHE A 18 1.16 -34.59 -5.19
C PHE A 18 0.86 -33.66 -6.36
N TYR A 19 -0.32 -33.78 -6.98
CA TYR A 19 -0.70 -32.93 -8.10
C TYR A 19 -0.82 -31.47 -7.68
N ILE A 20 -1.41 -31.16 -6.52
CA ILE A 20 -1.50 -29.79 -6.01
C ILE A 20 -0.10 -29.19 -5.83
N MET A 21 0.81 -29.90 -5.18
CA MET A 21 2.18 -29.41 -4.94
C MET A 21 2.97 -29.26 -6.24
N THR A 22 2.84 -30.21 -7.16
CA THR A 22 3.56 -30.18 -8.44
C THR A 22 3.04 -29.04 -9.32
N THR A 23 1.72 -28.87 -9.41
CA THR A 23 1.10 -27.75 -10.12
C THR A 23 1.51 -26.42 -9.50
N PHE A 24 1.50 -26.31 -8.17
CA PHE A 24 1.96 -25.10 -7.48
C PHE A 24 3.43 -24.77 -7.79
N ALA A 25 4.32 -25.77 -7.77
CA ALA A 25 5.74 -25.57 -8.09
C ALA A 25 5.96 -25.18 -9.56
N VAL A 26 5.27 -25.83 -10.51
CA VAL A 26 5.35 -25.50 -11.94
C VAL A 26 4.80 -24.10 -12.21
N LEU A 27 3.64 -23.75 -11.64
CA LEU A 27 3.09 -22.40 -11.75
C LEU A 27 4.04 -21.36 -11.17
N THR A 28 4.66 -21.65 -10.01
CA THR A 28 5.64 -20.78 -9.38
C THR A 28 6.87 -20.53 -10.26
N ILE A 29 7.40 -21.58 -10.92
CA ILE A 29 8.52 -21.43 -11.85
C ILE A 29 8.08 -20.62 -13.07
N ALA A 30 6.92 -20.92 -13.63
CA ALA A 30 6.38 -20.23 -14.79
C ALA A 30 6.13 -18.74 -14.51
N THR A 31 5.56 -18.39 -13.34
CA THR A 31 5.33 -16.99 -12.96
C THR A 31 6.64 -16.24 -12.70
N ASN A 32 7.61 -16.87 -12.03
CA ASN A 32 8.94 -16.27 -11.85
C ASN A 32 9.66 -16.03 -13.19
N LEU A 33 9.62 -16.99 -14.13
CA LEU A 33 10.19 -16.82 -15.47
C LEU A 33 9.44 -15.77 -16.30
N ALA A 34 8.14 -15.57 -16.06
CA ALA A 34 7.35 -14.50 -16.65
C ALA A 34 7.61 -13.12 -16.01
N GLY A 35 8.53 -13.03 -15.03
CA GLY A 35 8.88 -11.77 -14.36
C GLY A 35 7.90 -11.34 -13.27
N ASP A 36 6.93 -12.19 -12.92
CA ASP A 36 6.06 -12.00 -11.76
C ASP A 36 6.80 -12.46 -10.50
N GLN A 37 7.45 -11.50 -9.83
CA GLN A 37 8.14 -11.68 -8.55
C GLN A 37 7.15 -11.85 -7.39
N VAL A 38 6.21 -12.78 -7.51
CA VAL A 38 5.06 -12.92 -6.60
C VAL A 38 5.32 -13.91 -5.45
N THR A 39 6.54 -14.43 -5.29
CA THR A 39 6.83 -15.41 -4.22
C THR A 39 7.49 -14.81 -2.98
N PRO A 40 7.14 -15.30 -1.78
CA PRO A 40 7.76 -14.90 -0.52
C PRO A 40 9.15 -15.55 -0.33
N PHE A 41 9.71 -16.24 -1.32
CA PHE A 41 11.12 -16.65 -1.28
C PHE A 41 11.97 -15.47 -1.69
N PHE A 42 12.10 -14.54 -0.75
CA PHE A 42 13.21 -13.61 -0.57
C PHE A 42 14.28 -13.74 -1.65
N VAL A 43 14.15 -12.93 -2.69
CA VAL A 43 15.30 -12.60 -3.53
C VAL A 43 16.28 -11.92 -2.57
N TRP A 44 17.27 -12.66 -2.05
CA TRP A 44 18.34 -12.08 -1.21
C TRP A 44 19.00 -10.87 -1.88
N GLY A 45 18.94 -10.81 -3.22
CA GLY A 45 19.29 -9.65 -4.04
C GLY A 45 18.55 -8.35 -3.69
N MET A 46 17.28 -8.40 -3.26
CA MET A 46 16.52 -7.22 -2.83
C MET A 46 17.01 -6.67 -1.48
N TYR A 47 17.49 -7.53 -0.59
CA TYR A 47 18.00 -7.12 0.74
C TYR A 47 19.50 -6.78 0.72
N SER A 48 20.24 -7.24 -0.29
CA SER A 48 21.66 -6.91 -0.48
C SER A 48 21.91 -5.68 -1.34
N ALA A 49 20.89 -5.20 -2.06
CA ALA A 49 20.98 -3.94 -2.77
C ALA A 49 21.14 -2.81 -1.75
N LYS A 50 22.17 -1.98 -1.91
CA LYS A 50 22.26 -0.74 -1.14
C LYS A 50 21.03 0.08 -1.51
N GLU A 51 20.21 0.43 -0.52
CA GLU A 51 19.16 1.42 -0.74
C GLU A 51 19.82 2.70 -1.24
N GLU A 52 19.40 3.16 -2.41
CA GLU A 52 19.83 4.45 -2.92
C GLU A 52 19.33 5.52 -1.94
N PRO A 53 20.21 6.44 -1.49
CA PRO A 53 19.80 7.47 -0.54
C PRO A 53 18.69 8.31 -1.17
N VAL A 54 17.51 8.25 -0.56
CA VAL A 54 16.36 9.04 -0.98
C VAL A 54 16.71 10.51 -0.80
N GLN A 55 16.88 11.23 -1.92
CA GLN A 55 17.28 12.64 -1.90
C GLN A 55 16.16 13.55 -1.39
N GLN A 56 14.90 13.13 -1.49
CA GLN A 56 13.74 13.93 -1.09
C GLN A 56 12.59 13.05 -0.58
N TYR A 57 12.07 13.41 0.58
CA TYR A 57 10.96 12.75 1.26
C TYR A 57 9.67 13.55 1.06
N SER A 58 8.55 12.84 0.93
CA SER A 58 7.20 13.42 0.95
C SER A 58 6.51 12.98 2.22
N ILE A 59 6.15 13.96 3.05
CA ILE A 59 5.53 13.75 4.36
C ILE A 59 4.13 14.34 4.29
N LEU A 60 3.12 13.50 4.56
CA LEU A 60 1.73 13.95 4.64
C LEU A 60 1.42 14.38 6.07
N GLN A 61 1.18 15.67 6.24
CA GLN A 61 0.86 16.29 7.52
C GLN A 61 -0.65 16.51 7.61
N THR A 62 -1.29 16.05 8.70
CA THR A 62 -2.72 16.24 8.93
C THR A 62 -2.95 17.29 10.00
N VAL A 63 -3.77 18.30 9.69
CA VAL A 63 -4.26 19.32 10.62
C VAL A 63 -5.77 19.19 10.75
N VAL A 64 -6.26 19.11 11.98
CA VAL A 64 -7.68 18.99 12.33
C VAL A 64 -8.18 20.31 12.90
N ASN A 65 -9.40 20.71 12.54
CA ASN A 65 -10.06 21.92 13.04
C ASN A 65 -9.16 23.17 12.91
N ASP A 66 -8.44 23.25 11.79
CA ASP A 66 -7.51 24.31 11.38
C ASP A 66 -6.33 24.62 12.33
N SER A 67 -6.23 23.94 13.47
CA SER A 67 -5.29 24.29 14.55
C SER A 67 -4.56 23.10 15.16
N ILE A 68 -5.13 21.90 15.09
CA ILE A 68 -4.61 20.72 15.80
C ILE A 68 -3.76 19.91 14.84
N LEU A 69 -2.45 19.96 15.02
CA LEU A 69 -1.53 19.12 14.28
C LEU A 69 -1.61 17.68 14.79
N VAL A 70 -1.95 16.73 13.92
CA VAL A 70 -1.96 15.31 14.25
C VAL A 70 -0.54 14.78 14.07
N ASN A 71 0.14 14.46 15.18
CA ASN A 71 1.44 13.80 15.15
C ASN A 71 1.28 12.29 15.38
N PRO A 72 1.42 11.43 14.35
CA PRO A 72 1.25 9.99 14.50
C PRO A 72 2.29 9.33 15.43
N TYR A 73 3.40 10.01 15.72
CA TYR A 73 4.49 9.50 16.57
C TYR A 73 4.27 9.75 18.06
N GLU A 74 3.36 10.67 18.42
CA GLU A 74 2.99 10.95 19.80
C GLU A 74 1.88 10.03 20.31
N LEU A 75 1.33 9.19 19.42
CA LEU A 75 0.24 8.28 19.75
C LEU A 75 0.77 7.02 20.45
N PRO A 76 0.07 6.53 21.50
CA PRO A 76 0.59 5.48 22.38
C PRO A 76 0.67 4.08 21.74
N VAL A 77 0.03 3.86 20.57
CA VAL A 77 -0.06 2.54 19.94
C VAL A 77 0.50 2.59 18.52
N SER A 78 1.47 1.71 18.23
CA SER A 78 2.14 1.61 16.92
C SER A 78 1.18 1.39 15.76
N ASP A 79 0.12 0.62 15.99
CA ASP A 79 -0.83 0.24 14.96
C ASP A 79 -1.64 1.45 14.49
N THR A 80 -1.95 2.36 15.42
CA THR A 80 -2.66 3.61 15.11
C THR A 80 -1.88 4.47 14.12
N ARG A 81 -0.55 4.52 14.24
CA ARG A 81 0.31 5.22 13.29
C ARG A 81 0.10 4.67 11.87
N PHE A 82 0.11 3.35 11.71
CA PHE A 82 -0.10 2.71 10.41
C PHE A 82 -1.46 3.10 9.80
N TYR A 83 -2.54 3.03 10.59
CA TYR A 83 -3.89 3.33 10.11
C TYR A 83 -4.15 4.83 9.88
N LEU A 84 -3.34 5.73 10.44
CA LEU A 84 -3.37 7.15 10.10
C LEU A 84 -2.58 7.44 8.82
N THR A 85 -1.37 6.91 8.70
CA THR A 85 -0.46 7.30 7.61
C THR A 85 -0.69 6.51 6.32
N SER A 86 -0.95 5.20 6.42
CA SER A 86 -1.02 4.31 5.26
C SER A 86 -2.25 4.59 4.37
N PRO A 87 -3.48 4.68 4.91
CA PRO A 87 -4.66 4.98 4.09
C PRO A 87 -4.58 6.37 3.44
N LEU A 88 -4.06 7.37 4.16
CA LEU A 88 -3.86 8.71 3.61
C LEU A 88 -2.80 8.71 2.48
N SER A 89 -1.71 7.97 2.66
CA SER A 89 -0.69 7.80 1.60
C SER A 89 -1.27 7.09 0.38
N TYR A 90 -2.13 6.09 0.58
CA TYR A 90 -2.80 5.39 -0.51
C TYR A 90 -3.80 6.30 -1.23
N TYR A 91 -4.59 7.08 -0.50
CA TYR A 91 -5.48 8.10 -1.05
C TYR A 91 -4.72 9.11 -1.92
N LYS A 92 -3.55 9.57 -1.44
CA LYS A 92 -2.67 10.43 -2.23
C LYS A 92 -2.25 9.78 -3.55
N LYS A 93 -1.84 8.51 -3.52
CA LYS A 93 -1.49 7.76 -4.74
C LYS A 93 -2.66 7.65 -5.72
N ILE A 94 -3.89 7.47 -5.24
CA ILE A 94 -5.10 7.47 -6.10
C ILE A 94 -5.27 8.83 -6.78
N LYS A 95 -5.15 9.94 -6.02
CA LYS A 95 -5.29 11.30 -6.55
C LYS A 95 -4.20 11.61 -7.58
N ASP A 96 -2.95 11.29 -7.26
CA ASP A 96 -1.80 11.48 -8.15
C ASP A 96 -1.91 10.62 -9.41
N ASN A 97 -2.57 9.46 -9.33
CA ASN A 97 -2.83 8.57 -10.45
C ASN A 97 -4.14 8.89 -11.18
N ASN A 98 -4.43 10.17 -11.41
CA ASN A 98 -5.64 10.65 -12.10
C ASN A 98 -6.93 10.04 -11.56
N ASN A 99 -7.04 9.93 -10.24
CA ASN A 99 -8.20 9.36 -9.56
C ASN A 99 -8.46 7.86 -9.81
N THR A 100 -7.47 7.13 -10.31
CA THR A 100 -7.54 5.68 -10.55
C THR A 100 -6.77 4.92 -9.47
N ASP A 101 -7.34 3.82 -8.99
CA ASP A 101 -6.66 2.95 -8.01
C ASP A 101 -5.31 2.47 -8.60
N PRO A 102 -4.16 2.72 -7.92
CA PRO A 102 -2.85 2.34 -8.44
C PRO A 102 -2.70 0.85 -8.75
N THR A 103 -3.46 -0.01 -8.07
CA THR A 103 -3.47 -1.45 -8.32
C THR A 103 -4.06 -1.76 -9.70
N VAL A 104 -5.05 -1.00 -10.15
CA VAL A 104 -5.63 -1.15 -11.50
C VAL A 104 -4.58 -0.82 -12.55
N SER A 105 -3.90 0.32 -12.42
CA SER A 105 -2.84 0.72 -13.36
C SER A 105 -1.67 -0.27 -13.37
N PHE A 106 -1.28 -0.77 -12.19
CA PHE A 106 -0.27 -1.82 -12.09
C PHE A 106 -0.68 -3.09 -12.83
N LEU A 107 -1.89 -3.62 -12.57
CA LEU A 107 -2.39 -4.84 -13.21
C LEU A 107 -2.55 -4.67 -14.72
N GLN A 108 -3.03 -3.52 -15.19
CA GLN A 108 -3.11 -3.21 -16.62
C GLN A 108 -1.73 -3.23 -17.28
N SER A 109 -0.73 -2.62 -16.65
CA SER A 109 0.64 -2.57 -17.18
C SER A 109 1.33 -3.93 -17.24
N LYS A 110 0.98 -4.85 -16.33
CA LYS A 110 1.60 -6.17 -16.23
C LYS A 110 0.89 -7.23 -17.07
N LEU A 111 -0.44 -7.22 -17.07
CA LEU A 111 -1.25 -8.27 -17.68
C LEU A 111 -1.77 -7.89 -19.07
N ASN A 112 -1.55 -6.65 -19.54
CA ASN A 112 -2.18 -6.09 -20.75
C ASN A 112 -3.71 -6.31 -20.76
N TRP A 113 -4.31 -6.39 -19.57
CA TRP A 113 -5.71 -6.73 -19.37
C TRP A 113 -6.47 -5.52 -18.88
N HIS A 114 -7.61 -5.23 -19.51
CA HIS A 114 -8.53 -4.17 -19.11
C HIS A 114 -9.38 -4.59 -17.91
N VAL A 115 -8.76 -4.56 -16.72
CA VAL A 115 -9.36 -4.95 -15.43
C VAL A 115 -10.65 -4.16 -15.13
N GLU A 116 -10.73 -2.92 -15.60
CA GLU A 116 -11.89 -2.02 -15.44
C GLU A 116 -13.21 -2.56 -16.02
N ASN A 117 -13.13 -3.45 -17.01
CA ASN A 117 -14.30 -4.05 -17.65
C ASN A 117 -14.85 -5.25 -16.88
N ASN A 118 -14.11 -5.78 -15.90
CA ASN A 118 -14.52 -6.97 -15.16
C ASN A 118 -15.36 -6.59 -13.93
N LYS A 119 -16.68 -6.80 -14.02
CA LYS A 119 -17.64 -6.51 -12.94
C LYS A 119 -17.31 -7.22 -11.61
N MET A 120 -16.69 -8.40 -11.64
CA MET A 120 -16.33 -9.11 -10.40
C MET A 120 -15.18 -8.42 -9.66
N LEU A 121 -14.27 -7.77 -10.39
CA LEU A 121 -13.09 -7.13 -9.82
C LEU A 121 -13.35 -5.66 -9.44
N LYS A 122 -14.42 -5.04 -9.94
CA LYS A 122 -14.78 -3.64 -9.63
C LYS A 122 -14.89 -3.34 -8.12
N ASN A 123 -15.27 -4.33 -7.32
CA ASN A 123 -15.41 -4.17 -5.87
C ASN A 123 -14.10 -4.38 -5.09
N LEU A 124 -13.03 -4.84 -5.75
CA LEU A 124 -11.71 -5.05 -5.14
C LEU A 124 -10.86 -3.78 -5.13
N PHE A 125 -11.24 -2.76 -5.91
CA PHE A 125 -10.50 -1.51 -6.05
C PHE A 125 -11.28 -0.36 -5.46
N ASN A 126 -10.58 0.66 -4.98
CA ASN A 126 -11.22 1.87 -4.49
C ASN A 126 -11.71 2.70 -5.68
N ALA A 127 -13.01 2.65 -5.94
CA ALA A 127 -13.68 3.38 -7.01
C ALA A 127 -14.29 4.70 -6.51
N GLY A 128 -14.73 5.56 -7.45
CA GLY A 128 -15.22 6.92 -7.20
C GLY A 128 -16.00 7.13 -5.89
N PRO A 129 -17.12 6.42 -5.65
CA PRO A 129 -17.93 6.60 -4.43
C PRO A 129 -17.18 6.32 -3.12
N GLN A 130 -16.29 5.32 -3.12
CA GLN A 130 -15.50 4.95 -1.94
C GLN A 130 -14.42 6.00 -1.68
N ARG A 131 -13.77 6.49 -2.75
CA ARG A 131 -12.80 7.60 -2.70
C ARG A 131 -13.46 8.87 -2.16
N ASP A 132 -14.66 9.21 -2.63
CA ASP A 132 -15.35 10.44 -2.22
C ASP A 132 -15.78 10.38 -0.75
N SER A 133 -16.02 9.17 -0.22
CA SER A 133 -16.29 8.94 1.20
C SER A 133 -15.03 8.89 2.09
N PHE A 134 -13.83 8.95 1.51
CA PHE A 134 -12.57 8.75 2.24
C PHE A 134 -12.44 9.69 3.43
N PHE A 135 -12.59 11.00 3.23
CA PHE A 135 -12.43 11.96 4.32
C PHE A 135 -13.51 11.84 5.38
N THR A 136 -14.72 11.42 5.03
CA THR A 136 -15.78 11.12 6.01
C THR A 136 -15.37 9.95 6.90
N TRP A 137 -14.81 8.88 6.32
CA TRP A 137 -14.24 7.77 7.09
C TRP A 137 -13.02 8.20 7.91
N TYR A 138 -12.10 8.96 7.31
CA TYR A 138 -10.86 9.41 7.93
C TYR A 138 -11.13 10.36 9.11
N ALA A 139 -12.10 11.27 8.99
CA ALA A 139 -12.57 12.15 10.06
C ALA A 139 -13.10 11.36 11.26
N ARG A 140 -13.89 10.31 11.00
CA ARG A 140 -14.36 9.40 12.07
C ARG A 140 -13.21 8.70 12.75
N TYR A 141 -12.24 8.20 11.99
CA TYR A 141 -11.07 7.50 12.54
C TYR A 141 -10.18 8.45 13.36
N LEU A 142 -9.89 9.64 12.83
CA LEU A 142 -9.18 10.70 13.56
C LEU A 142 -9.90 11.06 14.86
N SER A 143 -11.24 11.18 14.83
CA SER A 143 -12.03 11.47 16.03
C SER A 143 -11.92 10.38 17.08
N GLN A 144 -11.89 9.11 16.66
CA GLN A 144 -11.70 7.97 17.57
C GLN A 144 -10.30 7.95 18.21
N VAL A 145 -9.27 8.26 17.42
CA VAL A 145 -7.87 8.22 17.87
C VAL A 145 -7.49 9.41 18.74
N THR A 146 -7.94 10.60 18.36
CA THR A 146 -7.61 11.85 19.06
C THR A 146 -8.58 12.15 20.20
N HIS A 147 -9.71 11.46 20.28
CA HIS A 147 -10.83 11.75 21.18
C HIS A 147 -11.41 13.16 21.03
N LEU A 148 -11.24 13.77 19.85
CA LEU A 148 -11.74 15.11 19.54
C LEU A 148 -12.82 15.05 18.45
N PRO A 149 -13.82 15.93 18.48
CA PRO A 149 -14.74 16.09 17.35
C PRO A 149 -13.98 16.69 16.16
N VAL A 150 -14.09 16.05 14.99
CA VAL A 150 -13.43 16.49 13.75
C VAL A 150 -14.46 17.18 12.85
N HIS A 151 -14.25 18.46 12.57
CA HIS A 151 -15.10 19.31 11.73
C HIS A 151 -14.44 19.70 10.42
N SER A 152 -13.12 19.91 10.44
CA SER A 152 -12.31 20.15 9.24
C SER A 152 -11.02 19.33 9.29
N ILE A 153 -10.55 18.94 8.12
CA ILE A 153 -9.26 18.27 7.91
C ILE A 153 -8.53 19.01 6.81
N ARG A 154 -7.30 19.39 7.07
CA ARG A 154 -6.35 19.93 6.10
C ARG A 154 -5.17 18.97 6.02
N VAL A 155 -4.80 18.58 4.81
CA VAL A 155 -3.65 17.72 4.58
C VAL A 155 -2.63 18.49 3.76
N ASP A 156 -1.43 18.64 4.29
CA ASP A 156 -0.30 19.25 3.59
C ASP A 156 0.69 18.16 3.14
N ASP A 157 1.19 18.26 1.91
CA ASP A 157 2.33 17.48 1.40
C ASP A 157 3.60 18.31 1.58
N ILE A 158 4.41 17.90 2.54
CA ILE A 158 5.68 18.53 2.88
C ILE A 158 6.79 17.78 2.16
N LYS A 159 7.51 18.48 1.29
CA LYS A 159 8.76 17.99 0.69
C LYS A 159 9.92 18.38 1.59
N ALA A 160 10.75 17.41 1.94
CA ALA A 160 11.90 17.65 2.80
C ALA A 160 13.09 16.77 2.39
N HIS A 161 14.31 17.22 2.68
CA HIS A 161 15.53 16.44 2.49
C HIS A 161 16.43 16.53 3.72
N TYR A 162 17.37 15.59 3.84
CA TYR A 162 18.40 15.67 4.87
C TYR A 162 19.64 16.38 4.33
N SER A 163 20.10 17.39 5.06
CA SER A 163 21.41 18.01 4.89
C SER A 163 22.27 17.69 6.11
N GLY A 164 23.13 16.67 5.96
CA GLY A 164 23.80 16.03 7.10
C GLY A 164 22.78 15.35 8.02
N SER A 165 22.75 15.74 9.30
CA SER A 165 21.80 15.24 10.29
C SER A 165 20.54 16.10 10.46
N LYS A 166 20.39 17.17 9.68
CA LYS A 166 19.25 18.10 9.78
C LYS A 166 18.26 17.82 8.67
N LEU A 167 16.98 17.70 9.04
CA LEU A 167 15.88 17.69 8.08
C LEU A 167 15.55 19.14 7.69
N ILE A 168 15.59 19.43 6.39
CA ILE A 168 15.25 20.72 5.81
C ILE A 168 13.95 20.57 5.03
N VAL A 169 12.99 21.45 5.28
CA VAL A 169 11.73 21.52 4.52
C VAL A 169 11.96 22.37 3.28
N ASP A 170 11.75 21.77 2.11
CA ASP A 170 11.90 22.42 0.80
C ASP A 170 10.63 23.20 0.43
N SER A 171 9.48 22.55 0.59
CA SER A 171 8.19 23.14 0.28
C SER A 171 7.06 22.47 1.05
N THR A 172 5.98 23.23 1.23
CA THR A 172 4.73 22.74 1.80
C THR A 172 3.62 23.10 0.84
N HIS A 173 2.88 22.09 0.36
CA HIS A 173 1.75 22.29 -0.53
C HIS A 173 0.48 21.76 0.13
N LEU A 174 -0.60 22.54 0.07
CA LEU A 174 -1.91 22.04 0.44
C LEU A 174 -2.27 20.91 -0.54
N PHE A 175 -2.40 19.69 -0.04
CA PHE A 175 -2.76 18.53 -0.84
C PHE A 175 -4.27 18.40 -0.99
N ASP A 176 -5.01 18.43 0.12
CA ASP A 176 -6.47 18.37 0.10
C ASP A 176 -7.06 18.98 1.38
N ARG A 177 -8.33 19.41 1.30
CA ARG A 177 -9.08 19.95 2.43
C ARG A 177 -10.48 19.37 2.43
N TRP A 178 -10.94 19.00 3.61
CA TRP A 178 -12.29 18.52 3.85
C TRP A 178 -12.93 19.30 4.98
N GLU A 179 -14.20 19.63 4.80
CA GLU A 179 -15.06 20.21 5.82
C GLU A 179 -16.29 19.31 5.94
N LYS A 180 -16.79 19.13 7.16
CA LYS A 180 -17.97 18.33 7.42
C LYS A 180 -19.17 18.95 6.69
N PRO A 181 -19.86 18.20 5.82
CA PRO A 181 -21.02 18.68 5.09
C PRO A 181 -22.22 18.96 6.01
#